data_AF-A0A2E3XY17-F1
#
_entry.id   AF-A0A2E3XY17-F1
#
_cell.length_a   1.000
_cell.length_b   1.000
_cell.length_c   1.000
_cell.angle_alpha   90.00
_cell.angle_beta   90.00
_cell.angle_gamma   90.00
#
_symmetry.space_group_name_H-M   'P 1'
#
loop_
_entity.id
_entity.type
_entity.pdbx_description
1 polymer ?
#
loop_
_entity_poly.entity_id
_entity_poly.type
_entity_poly.pdbx_seq_one_letter_code
_entity_poly.pdbx_strand_id
1 'polypeptide(L)'
;MKILSVFLLLFMFSCNKESTPESALEDFINYRFESGQSKEDILEMTTGPLYEKLNSLTEEELQKFTDVKDLSKRRLKVLIKNCEEDTCYLTYVLRYVKGNETPRDYSVEVKKIAQVNKVEEKWLLSDVSNVKTYIESKKELKIEEE
;
A
#
# COMPACT_ATOMS: atom_id res chain seq x y z
N MET A 1 -13.82 12.32 50.04
CA MET A 1 -12.95 11.30 49.42
C MET A 1 -13.78 10.36 48.53
N LYS A 2 -14.43 10.86 47.46
CA LYS A 2 -15.22 10.04 46.51
C LYS A 2 -15.24 10.55 45.06
N ILE A 3 -14.61 11.70 44.77
CA ILE A 3 -14.68 12.36 43.45
C ILE A 3 -13.40 12.11 42.61
N LEU A 4 -12.31 11.65 43.23
CA LEU A 4 -11.03 11.43 42.54
C LEU A 4 -10.99 10.15 41.67
N SER A 5 -11.90 9.21 41.89
CA SER A 5 -11.93 7.93 41.13
C SER A 5 -12.71 7.99 39.82
N VAL A 6 -13.39 9.10 39.50
CA VAL A 6 -14.19 9.22 38.27
C VAL A 6 -13.36 9.74 37.08
N PHE A 7 -12.23 10.42 37.32
CA PHE A 7 -11.39 10.97 36.26
C PHE A 7 -10.48 9.94 35.56
N LEU A 8 -10.31 8.74 36.13
CA LEU A 8 -9.45 7.69 35.57
C LEU A 8 -10.15 6.83 34.49
N LEU A 9 -11.48 6.92 34.39
CA LEU A 9 -12.28 6.13 33.43
C LEU A 9 -12.43 6.78 32.05
N LEU A 10 -12.01 8.04 31.88
CA LEU A 10 -12.17 8.79 30.63
C LEU A 10 -10.97 8.66 29.66
N PHE A 11 -9.90 7.96 30.04
CA PHE A 11 -8.72 7.75 29.18
C PHE A 11 -8.76 6.45 28.35
N MET A 12 -9.85 5.68 28.41
CA MET A 12 -9.98 4.41 27.67
C MET A 12 -10.61 4.56 26.27
N PHE A 13 -10.93 5.78 25.83
CA PHE A 13 -11.21 6.05 24.42
C PHE A 13 -9.89 6.12 23.64
N SER A 14 -9.22 4.96 23.53
CA SER A 14 -8.13 4.73 22.60
C SER A 14 -8.62 5.14 21.20
N CYS A 15 -7.86 6.02 20.56
CA CYS A 15 -8.05 6.42 19.18
C CYS A 15 -7.65 5.24 18.28
N ASN A 16 -8.48 4.20 18.24
CA ASN A 16 -8.29 3.12 17.29
C ASN A 16 -8.61 3.68 15.90
N LYS A 17 -7.58 3.89 15.08
CA LYS A 17 -7.74 4.16 13.64
C LYS A 17 -8.64 3.05 13.10
N GLU A 18 -9.82 3.43 12.63
CA GLU A 18 -10.80 2.47 12.12
C GLU A 18 -10.17 1.69 10.96
N SER A 19 -10.15 0.36 11.08
CA SER A 19 -9.66 -0.50 10.00
C SER A 19 -10.70 -0.47 8.88
N THR A 20 -10.34 0.19 7.79
CA THR A 20 -11.15 0.32 6.57
C THR A 20 -10.40 -0.30 5.40
N PRO A 21 -11.09 -0.67 4.30
CA PRO A 21 -10.43 -1.12 3.09
C PRO A 21 -9.40 -0.10 2.58
N GLU A 22 -9.74 1.19 2.62
CA GLU A 22 -8.84 2.26 2.20
C GLU A 22 -7.61 2.41 3.10
N SER A 23 -7.78 2.28 4.42
CA SER A 23 -6.65 2.33 5.33
C SER A 23 -5.72 1.14 5.14
N ALA A 24 -6.25 -0.07 4.89
CA ALA A 24 -5.43 -1.25 4.58
C ALA A 24 -4.59 -1.04 3.30
N LEU A 25 -5.19 -0.48 2.25
CA LEU A 25 -4.47 -0.11 1.03
C LEU A 25 -3.42 0.98 1.30
N GLU A 26 -3.79 2.01 2.04
CA GLU A 26 -2.86 3.09 2.37
C GLU A 26 -1.67 2.58 3.19
N ASP A 27 -1.93 1.78 4.22
CA ASP A 27 -0.91 1.22 5.10
C ASP A 27 0.03 0.31 4.29
N PHE A 28 -0.50 -0.57 3.43
CA PHE A 28 0.33 -1.41 2.55
C PHE A 28 1.19 -0.55 1.62
N ILE A 29 0.60 0.43 0.93
CA ILE A 29 1.37 1.29 0.03
C ILE A 29 2.42 2.09 0.80
N ASN A 30 2.13 2.58 2.00
CA ASN A 30 3.09 3.32 2.82
C ASN A 30 4.27 2.44 3.20
N TYR A 31 3.99 1.25 3.74
CA TYR A 31 5.00 0.27 4.10
C TYR A 31 5.91 -0.08 2.92
N ARG A 32 5.33 -0.18 1.72
CA ARG A 32 6.06 -0.43 0.47
C ARG A 32 7.04 0.68 0.08
N PHE A 33 6.97 1.88 0.67
CA PHE A 33 7.94 2.96 0.48
C PHE A 33 8.80 3.23 1.74
N GLU A 34 8.66 2.41 2.78
CA GLU A 34 9.50 2.49 3.98
C GLU A 34 10.80 1.70 3.82
N SER A 35 11.81 2.11 4.58
CA SER A 35 13.07 1.38 4.70
C SER A 35 12.91 0.18 5.63
N GLY A 36 13.55 -0.95 5.31
CA GLY A 36 13.56 -2.12 6.20
C GLY A 36 12.33 -3.01 6.08
N GLN A 37 11.76 -3.12 4.88
CA GLN A 37 10.66 -4.05 4.61
C GLN A 37 11.07 -5.51 4.86
N SER A 38 10.23 -6.26 5.57
CA SER A 38 10.39 -7.70 5.81
C SER A 38 9.34 -8.49 5.02
N LYS A 39 9.58 -9.78 4.77
CA LYS A 39 8.60 -10.65 4.11
C LYS A 39 7.37 -10.81 5.01
N GLU A 40 7.62 -11.01 6.29
CA GLU A 40 6.64 -11.30 7.32
C GLU A 40 5.60 -10.19 7.43
N ASP A 41 6.05 -8.94 7.57
CA ASP A 41 5.15 -7.78 7.68
C ASP A 41 4.31 -7.61 6.41
N ILE A 42 4.90 -7.81 5.21
CA ILE A 42 4.16 -7.72 3.95
C ILE A 42 3.09 -8.83 3.90
N LEU A 43 3.43 -10.04 4.32
CA LEU A 43 2.50 -11.16 4.35
C LEU A 43 1.35 -10.91 5.33
N GLU A 44 1.62 -10.32 6.50
CA GLU A 44 0.59 -9.95 7.49
C GLU A 44 -0.44 -8.92 6.95
N MET A 45 -0.07 -8.15 5.92
CA MET A 45 -0.95 -7.17 5.26
C MET A 45 -1.71 -7.75 4.07
N THR A 46 -1.50 -9.02 3.73
CA THR A 46 -2.02 -9.64 2.51
C THR A 46 -2.78 -10.93 2.78
N THR A 47 -3.64 -11.30 1.84
CA THR A 47 -4.38 -12.56 1.84
C THR A 47 -4.54 -13.05 0.39
N GLY A 48 -5.20 -14.19 0.21
CA GLY A 48 -5.59 -14.71 -1.10
C GLY A 48 -4.43 -14.81 -2.12
N PRO A 49 -4.71 -14.55 -3.41
CA PRO A 49 -3.71 -14.70 -4.48
C PRO A 49 -2.44 -13.86 -4.29
N LEU A 50 -2.57 -12.65 -3.73
CA LEU A 50 -1.41 -11.80 -3.47
C LEU A 50 -0.49 -12.42 -2.41
N TYR A 51 -1.07 -12.92 -1.31
CA TYR A 51 -0.31 -13.63 -0.28
C TYR A 51 0.42 -14.84 -0.85
N GLU A 52 -0.27 -15.68 -1.62
CA GLU A 52 0.32 -16.89 -2.22
C GLU A 52 1.52 -16.54 -3.11
N LYS A 53 1.34 -15.53 -3.97
CA LYS A 53 2.40 -15.03 -4.84
C LYS A 53 3.60 -14.54 -4.04
N LEU A 54 3.39 -13.69 -3.03
CA LEU A 54 4.47 -13.12 -2.23
C LEU A 54 5.18 -14.17 -1.38
N ASN A 55 4.43 -15.14 -0.86
CA ASN A 55 4.99 -16.23 -0.07
C ASN A 55 5.85 -17.16 -0.93
N SER A 56 5.48 -17.34 -2.21
CA SER A 56 6.26 -18.15 -3.16
C SER A 56 7.55 -17.50 -3.67
N LEU A 57 7.75 -16.19 -3.43
CA LEU A 57 8.97 -15.52 -3.88
C LEU A 57 10.20 -16.08 -3.16
N THR A 58 11.23 -16.33 -3.95
CA THR A 58 12.59 -16.55 -3.47
C THR A 58 13.16 -15.28 -2.83
N GLU A 59 14.24 -15.40 -2.08
CA GLU A 59 14.90 -14.24 -1.44
C GLU A 59 15.33 -13.19 -2.48
N GLU A 60 15.84 -13.62 -3.63
CA GLU A 60 16.26 -12.71 -4.71
C GLU A 60 15.07 -11.95 -5.30
N GLU A 61 13.96 -12.65 -5.57
CA GLU A 61 12.74 -12.03 -6.09
C GLU A 61 12.10 -11.10 -5.06
N LEU A 62 12.13 -11.48 -3.77
CA LEU A 62 11.67 -10.64 -2.68
C LEU A 62 12.52 -9.37 -2.59
N GLN A 63 13.84 -9.48 -2.70
CA GLN A 63 14.73 -8.33 -2.68
C GLN A 63 14.46 -7.38 -3.86
N LYS A 64 14.23 -7.93 -5.07
CA LYS A 64 13.79 -7.12 -6.23
C LYS A 64 12.42 -6.50 -5.98
N PHE A 65 11.52 -7.22 -5.32
CA PHE A 65 10.21 -6.70 -4.95
C PHE A 65 10.33 -5.56 -3.94
N THR A 66 11.14 -5.67 -2.88
CA THR A 66 11.31 -4.64 -1.83
C THR A 66 12.25 -3.50 -2.21
N ASP A 67 13.03 -3.62 -3.28
CA ASP A 67 13.95 -2.58 -3.75
C ASP A 67 13.22 -1.40 -4.42
N VAL A 68 12.65 -0.54 -3.57
CA VAL A 68 12.02 0.73 -3.95
C VAL A 68 12.81 1.95 -3.48
N LYS A 69 14.06 1.77 -3.05
CA LYS A 69 14.88 2.79 -2.37
C LYS A 69 15.06 4.09 -3.15
N ASP A 70 15.03 4.00 -4.48
CA ASP A 70 15.16 5.14 -5.39
C ASP A 70 13.81 5.77 -5.77
N LEU A 71 12.70 5.24 -5.24
CA LEU A 71 11.34 5.70 -5.51
C LEU A 71 10.82 6.53 -4.34
N SER A 72 10.29 7.70 -4.65
CA SER A 72 9.62 8.57 -3.67
C SER A 72 8.13 8.66 -3.99
N LYS A 73 7.30 8.18 -3.06
CA LYS A 73 5.83 8.32 -3.13
C LYS A 73 5.46 9.80 -3.15
N ARG A 74 4.63 10.20 -4.13
CA ARG A 74 4.12 11.58 -4.26
C ARG A 74 2.66 11.70 -3.89
N ARG A 75 1.83 10.76 -4.35
CA ARG A 75 0.38 10.81 -4.09
C ARG A 75 -0.23 9.43 -4.19
N LEU A 76 -1.07 9.10 -3.22
CA LEU A 76 -2.04 8.02 -3.30
C LEU A 76 -3.44 8.64 -3.31
N LYS A 77 -4.32 8.20 -4.21
CA LYS A 77 -5.71 8.63 -4.23
C LYS A 77 -6.61 7.45 -4.64
N VAL A 78 -7.54 7.08 -3.77
CA VAL A 78 -8.67 6.20 -4.13
C VAL A 78 -9.68 7.01 -4.94
N LEU A 79 -10.09 6.45 -6.09
CA LEU A 79 -11.04 7.06 -7.01
C LEU A 79 -12.44 6.47 -6.90
N ILE A 80 -12.51 5.15 -6.76
CA ILE A 80 -13.76 4.38 -6.72
C ILE A 80 -13.60 3.31 -5.65
N LYS A 81 -14.64 3.14 -4.83
CA LYS A 81 -14.79 2.03 -3.89
C LYS A 81 -16.12 1.35 -4.16
N ASN A 82 -16.07 0.05 -4.45
CA ASN A 82 -17.24 -0.81 -4.53
C ASN A 82 -17.07 -1.93 -3.50
N CYS A 83 -18.01 -2.08 -2.58
CA CYS A 83 -17.95 -3.09 -1.53
C CYS A 83 -19.19 -3.97 -1.57
N GLU A 84 -18.95 -5.25 -1.35
CA GLU A 84 -19.96 -6.29 -1.18
C GLU A 84 -19.55 -7.12 0.03
N GLU A 85 -20.31 -6.99 1.13
CA GLU A 85 -20.05 -7.64 2.41
C GLU A 85 -18.59 -7.44 2.89
N ASP A 86 -17.82 -8.52 2.94
CA ASP A 86 -16.44 -8.57 3.42
C ASP A 86 -15.41 -8.40 2.30
N THR A 87 -15.81 -7.94 1.11
CA THR A 87 -14.91 -7.71 -0.03
C THR A 87 -15.12 -6.31 -0.59
N CYS A 88 -14.01 -5.61 -0.86
CA CYS A 88 -14.02 -4.31 -1.53
C CYS A 88 -13.03 -4.25 -2.68
N TYR A 89 -13.46 -3.61 -3.77
CA TYR A 89 -12.62 -3.26 -4.91
C TYR A 89 -12.35 -1.76 -4.91
N LEU A 90 -11.06 -1.41 -4.80
CA LEU A 90 -10.58 -0.04 -4.75
C LEU A 90 -9.85 0.29 -6.04
N THR A 91 -10.43 1.16 -6.87
CA THR A 91 -9.68 1.77 -7.98
C THR A 91 -8.89 2.95 -7.44
N TYR A 92 -7.57 2.94 -7.60
CA TYR A 92 -6.71 3.99 -7.07
C TYR A 92 -5.64 4.43 -8.07
N VAL A 93 -5.10 5.62 -7.83
CA VAL A 93 -3.96 6.19 -8.53
C VAL A 93 -2.82 6.37 -7.56
N LEU A 94 -1.65 5.85 -7.93
CA LEU A 94 -0.39 6.04 -7.22
C LEU A 94 0.60 6.78 -8.12
N ARG A 95 1.10 7.91 -7.62
CA ARG A 95 2.19 8.67 -8.24
C ARG A 95 3.46 8.51 -7.42
N TYR A 96 4.55 8.20 -8.10
CA TYR A 96 5.90 8.18 -7.53
C TYR A 96 6.91 8.70 -8.54
N VAL A 97 8.09 9.06 -8.06
CA VAL A 97 9.19 9.55 -8.89
C VAL A 97 10.44 8.74 -8.60
N LYS A 98 11.31 8.58 -9.60
CA LYS A 98 12.61 7.94 -9.43
C LYS A 98 13.70 9.02 -9.29
N GLY A 99 14.55 8.91 -8.28
CA GLY A 99 15.70 9.78 -8.03
C GLY A 99 15.53 10.80 -6.91
N ASN A 100 16.64 11.05 -6.19
CA ASN A 100 16.73 11.98 -5.06
C ASN A 100 17.18 13.39 -5.48
N GLU A 101 17.63 13.57 -6.72
CA GLU A 101 18.19 14.83 -7.21
C GLU A 101 17.20 15.64 -8.05
N THR A 102 17.32 16.96 -7.96
CA THR A 102 16.50 17.91 -8.72
C THR A 102 17.31 18.32 -9.96
N PRO A 103 16.74 18.27 -11.19
CA PRO A 103 15.34 17.96 -11.52
C PRO A 103 15.08 16.44 -11.59
N ARG A 104 13.92 16.02 -11.06
CA ARG A 104 13.46 14.62 -11.06
C ARG A 104 13.43 14.06 -12.49
N ASP A 105 14.14 12.96 -12.74
CA ASP A 105 14.33 12.42 -14.10
C ASP A 105 13.05 11.77 -14.68
N TYR A 106 12.22 11.15 -13.84
CA TYR A 106 11.00 10.44 -14.26
C TYR A 106 9.88 10.54 -13.21
N SER A 107 8.65 10.77 -13.68
CA SER A 107 7.42 10.69 -12.88
C SER A 107 6.53 9.58 -13.42
N VAL A 108 6.09 8.68 -12.54
CA VAL A 108 5.23 7.56 -12.90
C VAL A 108 3.90 7.70 -12.18
N GLU A 109 2.82 7.56 -12.95
CA GLU A 109 1.46 7.42 -12.44
C GLU A 109 0.92 6.04 -12.84
N VAL A 110 0.53 5.24 -11.86
CA VAL A 110 -0.16 3.97 -12.09
C VAL A 110 -1.59 4.06 -11.59
N LYS A 111 -2.53 3.62 -12.42
CA LYS A 111 -3.91 3.34 -12.05
C LYS A 111 -4.06 1.84 -11.86
N LYS A 112 -4.53 1.43 -10.69
CA LYS A 112 -4.65 0.03 -10.28
C LYS A 112 -6.00 -0.24 -9.64
N ILE A 113 -6.36 -1.51 -9.55
CA ILE A 113 -7.50 -1.99 -8.77
C ILE A 113 -6.92 -2.92 -7.70
N ALA A 114 -7.18 -2.62 -6.43
CA ALA A 114 -6.90 -3.52 -5.32
C ALA A 114 -8.20 -4.21 -4.90
N GLN A 115 -8.15 -5.53 -4.73
CA GLN A 115 -9.16 -6.26 -3.97
C GLN A 115 -8.69 -6.35 -2.52
N VAL A 116 -9.56 -5.99 -1.59
CA VAL A 116 -9.32 -6.03 -0.15
C VAL A 116 -10.42 -6.85 0.50
N ASN A 117 -10.03 -7.87 1.26
CA ASN A 117 -10.97 -8.77 1.92
C ASN A 117 -10.86 -8.61 3.44
N LYS A 118 -11.97 -8.71 4.14
CA LYS A 118 -12.02 -8.75 5.59
C LYS A 118 -11.80 -10.18 6.07
N VAL A 119 -10.77 -10.38 6.89
CA VAL A 119 -10.39 -11.68 7.49
C VAL A 119 -10.22 -11.44 8.98
N GLU A 120 -11.00 -12.14 9.81
CA GLU A 120 -10.94 -12.00 11.29
C GLU A 120 -11.00 -10.54 11.77
N GLU A 121 -11.96 -9.77 11.25
CA GLU A 121 -12.13 -8.34 11.54
C GLU A 121 -11.03 -7.39 11.02
N LYS A 122 -10.07 -7.88 10.22
CA LYS A 122 -9.01 -7.06 9.60
C LYS A 122 -9.16 -7.01 8.09
N TRP A 123 -9.01 -5.83 7.50
CA TRP A 123 -8.94 -5.67 6.05
C TRP A 123 -7.54 -5.96 5.53
N LEU A 124 -7.40 -6.91 4.60
CA LEU A 124 -6.14 -7.36 4.03
C LEU A 124 -6.20 -7.31 2.50
N LEU A 125 -5.07 -7.01 1.85
CA LEU A 125 -5.01 -6.97 0.38
C LEU A 125 -5.02 -8.39 -0.18
N SER A 126 -6.05 -8.72 -0.95
CA SER A 126 -6.21 -10.03 -1.57
C SER A 126 -5.59 -10.10 -2.97
N ASP A 127 -5.69 -9.01 -3.74
CA ASP A 127 -5.17 -8.95 -5.11
C ASP A 127 -4.90 -7.50 -5.55
N VAL A 128 -3.99 -7.31 -6.51
CA VAL A 128 -3.69 -6.02 -7.13
C VAL A 128 -3.48 -6.19 -8.63
N SER A 129 -4.32 -5.54 -9.43
CA SER A 129 -4.21 -5.54 -10.89
C SER A 129 -3.86 -4.16 -11.45
N ASN A 130 -3.11 -4.13 -12.55
CA ASN A 130 -2.73 -2.90 -13.23
C ASN A 130 -3.76 -2.54 -14.30
N VAL A 131 -4.25 -1.30 -14.29
CA VAL A 131 -5.18 -0.80 -15.31
C VAL A 131 -4.44 0.05 -16.34
N LYS A 132 -3.62 0.99 -15.88
CA LYS A 132 -2.89 1.91 -16.77
C LYS A 132 -1.63 2.42 -16.09
N THR A 133 -0.58 2.60 -16.89
CA THR A 133 0.67 3.25 -16.47
C THR A 133 0.90 4.46 -17.36
N TYR A 134 1.26 5.59 -16.77
CA TYR A 134 1.69 6.80 -17.44
C TYR A 134 3.07 7.19 -16.94
N ILE A 135 3.99 7.45 -17.86
CA ILE A 135 5.38 7.79 -17.57
C ILE A 135 5.66 9.14 -18.21
N GLU A 136 6.12 10.09 -17.40
CA GLU A 136 6.57 11.40 -17.83
C GLU A 136 8.07 11.50 -17.61
N SER A 137 8.82 11.87 -18.65
CA SER A 137 10.26 12.12 -18.58
C SER A 137 10.61 13.46 -19.21
N LYS A 138 11.64 14.11 -18.67
CA LYS A 138 12.30 15.25 -19.31
C LYS A 138 13.37 14.83 -20.31
N LYS A 139 13.79 13.57 -20.31
CA LYS A 139 14.79 12.98 -21.21
C LYS A 139 14.10 11.98 -22.12
N GLU A 140 14.72 11.71 -23.27
CA GLU A 140 14.19 10.73 -24.21
C GLU A 140 14.18 9.33 -23.56
N LEU A 141 13.03 8.66 -23.61
CA LEU A 141 12.86 7.31 -23.07
C LEU A 141 13.45 6.31 -24.08
N LYS A 142 14.54 5.64 -23.71
CA LYS A 142 15.00 4.45 -24.43
C LYS A 142 14.23 3.25 -23.92
N ILE A 143 13.40 2.67 -24.78
CA ILE A 143 12.71 1.41 -24.49
C ILE A 143 13.65 0.30 -24.96
N GLU A 144 14.19 -0.47 -24.01
CA GLU A 144 14.90 -1.71 -24.33
C GLU A 144 13.86 -2.83 -24.37
N GLU A 145 13.73 -3.50 -25.51
CA GLU A 145 12.91 -4.71 -25.65
C GLU A 145 13.73 -5.89 -25.08
N GLU A 146 13.18 -6.57 -24.08
CA GLU A 146 13.72 -7.85 -23.56
C GLU A 146 13.43 -9.01 -24.52
#